data_AF-A0A3D4HHD5-F1
#
_entry.id   AF-A0A3D4HHD5-F1
#
_cell.length_a   1.000
_cell.length_b   1.000
_cell.length_c   1.000
_cell.angle_alpha   90.00
_cell.angle_beta   90.00
_cell.angle_gamma   90.00
#
_symmetry.space_group_name_H-M   'P 1'
#
loop_
_entity.id
_entity.type
_entity.pdbx_description
1 polymer ?
#
loop_
_entity_poly.entity_id
_entity_poly.type
_entity_poly.pdbx_seq_one_letter_code
_entity_poly.pdbx_strand_id
1 'polypeptide(L)'
;MLETILLKLLFALIVLAVLMTFCAYAVLAERKVASWIQGRVGPNRTALPFISAIPVIGPILRRLGIWQPLADGVKFLFKEDPLPAHVNKFYYFLAPVLVIVPALLTVVALPMGA
;
A
#
# COMPACT_ATOMS: atom_id res chain seq x y z
N MET A 1 32.07 -5.43 9.59
CA MET A 1 30.93 -5.14 10.49
C MET A 1 29.97 -4.10 9.91
N LEU A 2 30.45 -2.97 9.39
CA LEU A 2 29.56 -1.96 8.81
C LEU A 2 28.84 -2.48 7.54
N GLU A 3 29.56 -3.19 6.66
CA GLU A 3 29.01 -3.78 5.44
C GLU A 3 27.89 -4.79 5.72
N THR A 4 28.05 -5.63 6.74
CA THR A 4 27.04 -6.63 7.10
C THR A 4 25.79 -6.01 7.72
N ILE A 5 25.94 -4.91 8.47
CA ILE A 5 24.80 -4.14 8.99
C ILE A 5 24.06 -3.46 7.83
N LEU A 6 24.79 -2.86 6.90
CA LEU A 6 24.22 -2.20 5.72
C LEU A 6 23.40 -3.19 4.86
N LEU A 7 23.94 -4.38 4.60
CA LEU A 7 23.25 -5.42 3.84
C LEU A 7 21.94 -5.87 4.51
N LYS A 8 21.96 -6.08 5.84
CA LYS A 8 20.75 -6.44 6.60
C LYS A 8 19.69 -5.33 6.55
N LEU A 9 20.11 -4.07 6.66
CA LEU A 9 19.21 -2.92 6.62
C LEU A 9 18.61 -2.75 5.22
N LEU A 10 19.42 -2.93 4.17
CA LEU A 10 18.94 -2.94 2.78
C LEU A 10 17.92 -4.05 2.55
N PHE A 11 18.21 -5.28 3.01
CA PHE A 11 17.28 -6.41 2.89
C PHE A 11 15.95 -6.13 3.60
N ALA A 12 16.00 -5.62 4.84
CA ALA A 12 14.79 -5.25 5.58
C ALA A 12 13.94 -4.19 4.83
N LEU A 13 14.59 -3.20 4.23
CA LEU A 13 13.91 -2.16 3.46
C LEU A 13 13.28 -2.71 2.17
N ILE A 14 13.95 -3.63 1.48
CA ILE A 14 13.41 -4.30 0.30
C ILE A 14 12.19 -5.15 0.67
N VAL A 15 12.29 -5.96 1.72
CA VAL A 15 11.17 -6.78 2.20
C VAL A 15 9.97 -5.92 2.57
N LEU A 16 10.19 -4.80 3.27
CA LEU A 16 9.13 -3.85 3.62
C LEU A 16 8.47 -3.26 2.36
N ALA A 17 9.27 -2.85 1.36
CA ALA A 17 8.74 -2.30 0.11
C ALA A 17 7.90 -3.32 -0.66
N VAL A 18 8.35 -4.58 -0.74
CA VAL A 18 7.61 -5.67 -1.40
C VAL A 18 6.31 -5.97 -0.65
N LEU A 19 6.34 -6.01 0.68
CA LEU A 19 5.15 -6.27 1.49
C LEU A 19 4.10 -5.17 1.32
N MET A 20 4.52 -3.90 1.41
CA MET A 20 3.61 -2.75 1.30
C MET A 20 3.00 -2.66 -0.11
N THR A 21 3.78 -2.95 -1.15
CA THR A 21 3.25 -3.03 -2.52
C THR A 21 2.30 -4.20 -2.69
N PHE A 22 2.60 -5.37 -2.12
CA PHE A 22 1.68 -6.52 -2.13
C PHE A 22 0.35 -6.20 -1.44
N CYS A 23 0.37 -5.60 -0.24
CA CYS A 23 -0.84 -5.15 0.46
C CYS A 23 -1.65 -4.17 -0.39
N ALA A 24 -0.99 -3.19 -1.01
CA ALA A 24 -1.64 -2.19 -1.87
C ALA A 24 -2.41 -2.85 -3.04
N TYR A 25 -1.83 -3.86 -3.68
CA TYR A 25 -2.49 -4.62 -4.75
C TYR A 25 -3.54 -5.61 -4.24
N ALA A 26 -3.38 -6.18 -3.06
CA ALA A 26 -4.39 -7.03 -2.43
C ALA A 26 -5.70 -6.24 -2.20
N VAL A 27 -5.61 -4.99 -1.75
CA VAL A 27 -6.78 -4.09 -1.60
C VAL A 27 -7.45 -3.82 -2.95
N LEU A 28 -6.67 -3.64 -4.03
CA LEU A 28 -7.22 -3.49 -5.37
C LEU A 28 -7.95 -4.76 -5.84
N ALA A 29 -7.36 -5.92 -5.59
CA ALA A 29 -7.95 -7.21 -5.94
C ALA A 29 -9.29 -7.41 -5.19
N GLU A 30 -9.32 -7.14 -3.89
CA GLU A 30 -10.53 -7.21 -3.07
C GLU A 30 -11.65 -6.31 -3.64
N ARG A 31 -11.32 -5.05 -3.96
CA ARG A 31 -12.30 -4.11 -4.58
C ARG A 31 -12.84 -4.63 -5.90
N LYS A 32 -12.01 -5.32 -6.69
CA LYS A 32 -12.40 -5.86 -8.01
C LYS A 32 -13.30 -7.09 -7.86
N VAL A 33 -12.94 -8.00 -6.97
CA VAL A 33 -13.76 -9.18 -6.63
C VAL A 33 -15.11 -8.74 -6.07
N ALA A 34 -15.14 -7.79 -5.13
CA ALA A 34 -16.39 -7.25 -4.58
C ALA A 34 -17.27 -6.61 -5.66
N SER A 35 -16.67 -5.93 -6.65
CA SER A 35 -17.41 -5.33 -7.76
C SER A 35 -18.01 -6.38 -8.69
N TRP A 36 -17.30 -7.49 -8.94
CA TRP A 36 -17.79 -8.61 -9.74
C TRP A 36 -18.95 -9.35 -9.08
N ILE A 37 -18.88 -9.60 -7.77
CA ILE A 37 -19.99 -10.20 -7.01
C ILE A 37 -21.25 -9.33 -7.10
N GLN A 38 -21.07 -8.01 -7.08
CA GLN A 38 -22.16 -7.03 -7.11
C GLN A 38 -22.63 -6.68 -8.53
N GLY A 39 -22.07 -7.29 -9.58
CA GLY A 39 -22.43 -6.99 -10.97
C GLY A 39 -22.14 -5.55 -11.42
N ARG A 40 -21.23 -4.84 -10.73
CA ARG A 40 -20.85 -3.45 -11.06
C ARG A 40 -19.43 -3.35 -11.59
N VAL A 41 -19.15 -2.27 -12.31
CA VAL A 41 -17.80 -2.03 -12.84
C VAL A 41 -16.87 -1.61 -11.69
N GLY A 42 -15.76 -2.34 -11.53
CA GLY A 42 -14.69 -2.00 -10.58
C GLY A 42 -13.82 -0.83 -11.05
N PRO A 43 -12.74 -0.49 -10.31
CA PRO A 43 -11.86 0.62 -10.65
C PRO A 43 -11.31 0.55 -12.08
N ASN A 44 -11.72 1.48 -12.95
CA ASN A 44 -11.42 1.47 -14.40
C ASN A 44 -11.07 2.89 -14.95
N ARG A 45 -10.93 3.89 -14.07
CA ARG A 45 -10.79 5.30 -14.50
C ARG A 45 -9.43 5.91 -14.21
N THR A 46 -8.76 5.41 -13.18
CA THR A 46 -7.47 5.92 -12.70
C THR A 46 -6.34 5.50 -13.62
N ALA A 47 -5.80 6.46 -14.37
CA ALA A 47 -4.66 6.28 -15.25
C ALA A 47 -3.74 7.50 -15.16
N LEU A 48 -2.43 7.27 -15.13
CA LEU A 48 -1.45 8.35 -15.27
C LEU A 48 -1.46 8.89 -16.71
N PRO A 49 -1.37 10.22 -16.90
CA PRO A 49 -1.46 10.88 -18.20
C PRO A 49 -0.39 10.40 -19.20
N PHE A 50 0.81 10.08 -18.71
CA PHE A 50 1.93 9.59 -19.54
C PHE A 50 1.76 8.13 -20.00
N ILE A 51 1.00 7.32 -19.26
CA ILE A 51 0.88 5.87 -19.50
C ILE A 51 -0.38 5.56 -20.32
N SER A 52 -1.37 6.48 -20.31
CA SER A 52 -2.51 6.43 -21.23
C SER A 52 -2.16 6.68 -22.70
N ALA A 53 -0.97 7.20 -23.00
CA ALA A 53 -0.51 7.46 -24.36
C ALA A 53 0.04 6.21 -25.09
N ILE A 54 0.24 5.10 -24.38
CA ILE A 54 0.75 3.85 -24.96
C ILE A 54 -0.43 3.07 -25.57
N PRO A 55 -0.44 2.80 -26.89
CA PRO A 55 -1.64 2.41 -27.64
C PRO A 55 -2.29 1.08 -27.23
N VAL A 56 -1.56 0.19 -26.53
CA VAL A 56 -2.07 -1.14 -26.12
C VAL A 56 -1.98 -1.35 -24.60
N ILE A 57 -0.86 -0.99 -23.98
CA ILE A 57 -0.61 -1.24 -22.55
C ILE A 57 -1.39 -0.25 -21.66
N GLY A 58 -1.54 1.00 -22.12
CA GLY A 58 -2.25 2.05 -21.39
C GLY A 58 -3.73 1.72 -21.09
N PRO A 59 -4.53 1.32 -22.10
CA PRO A 59 -5.93 0.94 -21.90
C PRO A 59 -6.11 -0.30 -21.01
N ILE A 60 -5.21 -1.27 -21.09
CA ILE A 60 -5.26 -2.50 -20.28
C ILE A 60 -4.96 -2.18 -18.82
N LEU A 61 -3.89 -1.43 -18.54
CA LEU A 61 -3.55 -0.99 -17.17
C LEU A 61 -4.64 -0.11 -16.56
N ARG A 62 -5.31 0.72 -17.37
CA ARG A 62 -6.45 1.54 -16.96
C ARG A 62 -7.68 0.70 -16.59
N ARG A 63 -7.97 -0.35 -17.36
CA ARG A 63 -9.05 -1.32 -17.07
C ARG A 63 -8.80 -2.20 -15.87
N LEU A 64 -7.53 -2.42 -15.53
CA LEU A 64 -7.14 -3.14 -14.33
C LEU A 64 -7.12 -2.24 -13.09
N GLY A 65 -7.14 -0.92 -13.25
CA GLY A 65 -7.13 0.03 -12.13
C GLY A 65 -5.82 0.05 -11.37
N ILE A 66 -4.72 -0.44 -11.94
CA ILE A 66 -3.41 -0.67 -11.29
C ILE A 66 -2.84 0.59 -10.61
N TRP A 67 -3.24 1.77 -11.07
CA TRP A 67 -2.83 3.06 -10.50
C TRP A 67 -3.66 3.52 -9.30
N GLN A 68 -4.75 2.81 -8.96
CA GLN A 68 -5.60 3.14 -7.83
C GLN A 68 -4.87 3.14 -6.49
N PRO A 69 -3.99 2.16 -6.16
CA PRO A 69 -3.29 2.17 -4.88
C PRO A 69 -2.32 3.35 -4.75
N LEU A 70 -1.74 3.80 -5.88
CA LEU A 70 -0.92 5.01 -5.91
C LEU A 70 -1.75 6.27 -5.63
N ALA A 71 -2.92 6.39 -6.26
CA ALA A 71 -3.84 7.50 -6.01
C ALA A 71 -4.36 7.53 -4.56
N ASP A 72 -4.64 6.35 -3.98
CA ASP A 72 -5.03 6.21 -2.58
C ASP A 72 -3.88 6.63 -1.64
N GLY A 73 -2.63 6.28 -1.97
CA GLY A 73 -1.45 6.73 -1.22
C GLY A 73 -1.26 8.24 -1.26
N VAL A 74 -1.33 8.84 -2.45
CA VAL A 74 -1.25 10.30 -2.62
C VAL A 74 -2.34 11.01 -1.82
N LYS A 75 -3.57 10.49 -1.85
CA LYS A 75 -4.68 11.02 -1.05
C LYS A 75 -4.36 11.04 0.44
N PHE A 76 -3.68 10.02 0.99
CA PHE A 76 -3.32 10.00 2.40
C PHE A 76 -2.27 11.07 2.76
N LEU A 77 -1.33 11.38 1.86
CA LEU A 77 -0.32 12.42 2.11
C LEU A 77 -0.91 13.83 2.16
N PHE A 78 -1.96 14.09 1.39
CA PHE A 78 -2.66 15.38 1.37
C PHE A 78 -3.87 15.42 2.31
N LYS A 79 -4.12 14.33 3.05
CA LYS A 79 -5.23 14.29 3.99
C LYS A 79 -4.83 15.08 5.23
N GLU A 80 -5.65 16.06 5.59
CA GLU A 80 -5.56 16.67 6.92
C GLU A 80 -5.98 15.63 7.97
N ASP A 81 -5.19 15.50 9.03
CA ASP A 81 -5.48 14.65 10.18
C ASP A 81 -6.16 15.48 11.29
N PRO A 82 -7.51 15.54 11.32
CA PRO A 82 -8.20 16.31 12.36
C PRO A 82 -8.04 15.61 13.71
N LEU A 83 -7.25 16.20 14.61
CA LEU A 83 -7.20 15.75 16.00
C LEU A 83 -8.45 16.23 16.75
N PRO A 84 -9.28 15.30 17.26
CA PRO A 84 -10.42 15.68 18.10
C PRO A 84 -9.95 16.33 19.40
N ALA A 85 -10.51 17.51 19.72
CA ALA A 85 -10.09 18.33 20.86
C ALA A 85 -10.36 17.69 22.24
N HIS A 86 -11.26 16.70 22.31
CA HIS A 86 -11.67 16.04 23.55
C HIS A 86 -10.85 14.76 23.85
N VAL A 87 -9.90 14.37 22.99
CA VAL A 87 -9.17 13.11 23.12
C VAL A 87 -7.76 13.37 23.65
N ASN A 88 -7.28 12.46 24.52
CA ASN A 88 -5.90 12.47 24.94
C ASN A 88 -4.98 12.12 23.77
N LYS A 89 -4.18 13.11 23.34
CA LYS A 89 -3.26 13.02 22.20
C LYS A 89 -2.30 11.84 22.30
N PHE A 90 -1.86 11.49 23.52
CA PHE A 90 -0.90 10.40 23.73
C PHE A 90 -1.47 9.06 23.29
N TYR A 91 -2.66 8.69 23.76
CA TYR A 91 -3.30 7.43 23.39
C TYR A 91 -3.73 7.40 21.92
N TYR A 92 -4.11 8.56 21.37
CA TYR A 92 -4.51 8.69 19.97
C TYR A 92 -3.37 8.35 19.00
N PHE A 93 -2.15 8.82 19.27
CA PHE A 93 -0.98 8.49 18.45
C PHE A 93 -0.39 7.11 18.75
N LEU A 94 -0.52 6.63 20.00
CA LEU A 94 0.01 5.33 20.39
C LEU A 94 -0.78 4.17 19.77
N ALA A 95 -2.11 4.31 19.64
CA ALA A 95 -2.97 3.22 19.16
C ALA A 95 -2.59 2.70 17.76
N PRO A 96 -2.39 3.53 16.72
CA PRO A 96 -1.93 3.06 15.41
C PRO A 96 -0.57 2.37 15.47
N VAL A 97 0.36 2.89 16.28
CA VAL A 97 1.72 2.33 16.43
C VAL A 97 1.66 0.92 17.02
N LEU A 98 0.84 0.72 18.07
CA LEU A 98 0.67 -0.58 18.72
C LEU A 98 0.05 -1.64 17.80
N VAL A 99 -0.72 -1.25 16.79
CA VAL A 99 -1.31 -2.19 15.83
C VAL A 99 -0.34 -2.50 14.69
N ILE A 100 0.34 -1.48 14.15
CA ILE A 100 1.20 -1.63 12.96
C ILE A 100 2.53 -2.33 13.30
N VAL A 101 3.16 -2.00 14.43
CA VAL A 101 4.47 -2.56 14.81
C VAL A 101 4.44 -4.10 14.89
N PRO A 102 3.55 -4.75 15.67
CA PRO A 102 3.52 -6.20 15.72
C PRO A 102 3.13 -6.83 14.38
N ALA A 103 2.25 -6.18 13.61
CA ALA A 103 1.87 -6.67 12.28
C ALA A 103 3.09 -6.74 11.34
N LEU A 104 3.98 -5.74 11.37
CA LEU A 104 5.21 -5.73 10.56
C LEU A 104 6.29 -6.67 11.12
N LEU A 105 6.37 -6.85 12.45
CA LEU A 105 7.34 -7.75 13.07
C LEU A 105 7.12 -9.22 12.70
N THR A 106 5.89 -9.63 12.40
CA THR A 106 5.61 -11.01 11.96
C THR A 106 6.39 -11.42 10.70
N VAL A 107 6.72 -10.46 9.85
CA VAL A 107 7.49 -10.71 8.61
C VAL A 107 8.94 -11.09 8.90
N VAL A 108 9.50 -10.66 10.04
CA VAL A 108 10.85 -11.06 10.48
C VAL A 108 10.92 -12.56 10.80
N ALA A 109 9.80 -13.14 11.26
CA ALA A 109 9.73 -14.56 11.57
C ALA A 109 9.57 -15.43 10.31
N LEU A 110 9.24 -14.85 9.16
CA LEU A 110 9.07 -15.60 7.91
C LEU A 110 10.47 -15.97 7.35
N PRO A 111 10.79 -17.26 7.18
CA PRO A 111 12.08 -17.67 6.66
C PRO A 111 12.17 -17.37 5.16
N MET A 112 12.64 -16.18 4.81
CA MET A 112 12.85 -15.73 3.43
C MET A 112 14.26 -16.08 2.95
N GLY A 113 14.57 -17.38 2.90
CA GLY A 113 15.85 -17.90 2.40
C GLY A 113 17.05 -17.71 3.36
N ALA A 114 17.91 -18.73 3.41
CA ALA A 114 19.17 -18.73 4.17
C ALA A 114 20.27 -17.90 3.47
#